data_AF-A0A327WUM0-F1
#
_entry.id   AF-A0A327WUM0-F1
#
_cell.length_a   1.000
_cell.length_b   1.000
_cell.length_c   1.000
_cell.angle_alpha   90.00
_cell.angle_beta   90.00
_cell.angle_gamma   90.00
#
_symmetry.space_group_name_H-M   'P 1'
#
loop_
_entity.id
_entity.type
_entity.pdbx_description
1 polymer ?
#
loop_
_entity_poly.entity_id
_entity_poly.type
_entity_poly.pdbx_seq_one_letter_code
_entity_poly.pdbx_strand_id
1 'polypeptide(L)'
;MKKRFIALAGMVGFMGLWGEGGLPVHAQPELAMVTKNRSAAPQKLVFDRILVYEQTDYNGSVVRYQVLLNSKTGQFGFDRKLANLSFPGVVGGYTFVTGQPDGSYRVYVADKYEGKVIMQYHVGKSFYSPNRAEACHNRFNQRYRATGREGTQYGLTATEYRASLGPKDTEWLWVAEVPFNSYPLYLFNELALEAKLPDAHSINFSSSLGPNELLVQSKKEYYSEKVNGRPATSTLKLIHFGPTNYSFDVTGYRFK
;
A
#
# COMPACT_ATOMS: atom_id res chain seq x y z
N MET A 1 44.00 -19.73 -22.14
CA MET A 1 44.15 -19.17 -20.78
C MET A 1 42.93 -19.58 -19.96
N LYS A 2 43.12 -20.41 -18.93
CA LYS A 2 42.05 -20.91 -18.04
C LYS A 2 41.86 -19.94 -16.88
N LYS A 3 40.66 -19.38 -16.67
CA LYS A 3 40.32 -18.60 -15.47
C LYS A 3 39.61 -19.51 -14.46
N ARG A 4 40.18 -19.59 -13.25
CA ARG A 4 39.70 -20.37 -12.12
C ARG A 4 38.66 -19.56 -11.33
N PHE A 5 37.60 -20.23 -10.90
CA PHE A 5 36.62 -19.73 -9.94
C PHE A 5 37.21 -19.83 -8.52
N ILE A 6 36.93 -18.82 -7.68
CA ILE A 6 37.16 -18.87 -6.24
C ILE A 6 35.77 -18.84 -5.59
N ALA A 7 35.41 -19.94 -4.93
CA ALA A 7 34.33 -20.00 -3.96
C ALA A 7 34.93 -19.68 -2.58
N LEU A 8 34.26 -18.83 -1.81
CA LEU A 8 34.57 -18.61 -0.40
C LEU A 8 33.35 -19.07 0.41
N ALA A 9 33.46 -20.29 0.94
CA ALA A 9 32.69 -20.75 2.07
C ALA A 9 33.42 -20.31 3.34
N GLY A 10 32.68 -19.72 4.29
CA GLY A 10 33.19 -19.36 5.60
C GLY A 10 32.06 -19.47 6.62
N MET A 11 31.97 -20.64 7.25
CA MET A 11 31.15 -20.94 8.43
C MET A 11 31.99 -20.68 9.68
N VAL A 12 31.57 -19.78 10.57
CA VAL A 12 31.79 -19.78 12.04
C VAL A 12 30.70 -18.83 12.59
N GLY A 13 29.86 -19.09 13.57
CA GLY A 13 29.66 -20.17 14.54
C GLY A 13 28.92 -19.53 15.73
N PHE A 14 27.72 -19.99 16.07
CA PHE A 14 27.07 -19.65 17.33
C PHE A 14 26.41 -20.91 17.90
N MET A 15 26.96 -21.39 19.00
CA MET A 15 26.40 -22.44 19.85
C MET A 15 25.78 -21.78 21.07
N GLY A 16 24.52 -22.15 21.37
CA GLY A 16 23.95 -22.14 22.72
C GLY A 16 23.04 -20.96 23.06
N LEU A 17 21.71 -21.12 22.93
CA LEU A 17 20.84 -21.67 23.99
C LEU A 17 19.37 -21.62 23.52
N TRP A 18 18.63 -22.70 23.77
CA TRP A 18 17.24 -22.92 23.38
C TRP A 18 16.25 -22.17 24.27
N GLY A 19 15.14 -21.73 23.67
CA GLY A 19 13.95 -21.18 24.32
C GLY A 19 12.85 -20.87 23.32
N GLU A 20 12.07 -21.90 22.98
CA GLU A 20 10.72 -21.95 22.40
C GLU A 20 10.13 -20.77 21.59
N GLY A 21 9.72 -21.05 20.34
CA GLY A 21 8.51 -20.46 19.75
C GLY A 21 8.64 -19.56 18.51
N GLY A 22 9.84 -19.29 17.99
CA GLY A 22 10.01 -18.42 16.82
C GLY A 22 10.05 -19.19 15.50
N LEU A 23 9.01 -19.06 14.66
CA LEU A 23 9.12 -19.43 13.24
C LEU A 23 10.25 -18.60 12.61
N PRO A 24 11.24 -19.21 11.94
CA PRO A 24 12.30 -18.47 11.29
C PRO A 24 11.70 -17.67 10.13
N VAL A 25 11.95 -16.36 10.14
CA VAL A 25 11.78 -15.52 8.95
C VAL A 25 12.79 -16.02 7.91
N HIS A 26 12.33 -16.88 7.02
CA HIS A 26 13.08 -17.21 5.82
C HIS A 26 13.10 -15.96 4.94
N ALA A 27 14.20 -15.20 5.02
CA ALA A 27 14.68 -14.44 3.89
C ALA A 27 14.93 -15.45 2.78
N GLN A 28 14.02 -15.55 1.80
CA GLN A 28 14.28 -16.29 0.57
C GLN A 28 15.32 -15.50 -0.24
N PRO A 29 16.52 -16.04 -0.49
CA PRO A 29 17.46 -15.46 -1.43
C PRO A 29 17.34 -16.29 -2.70
N GLU A 30 16.43 -15.95 -3.60
CA GLU A 30 16.50 -16.41 -4.98
C GLU A 30 15.68 -15.46 -5.85
N LEU A 31 16.39 -14.60 -6.58
CA LEU A 31 15.87 -13.94 -7.77
C LEU A 31 15.52 -15.05 -8.77
N ALA A 32 14.29 -15.57 -8.67
CA ALA A 32 13.79 -16.59 -9.56
C ALA A 32 13.81 -16.03 -11.00
N MET A 33 14.73 -16.55 -11.81
CA MET A 33 14.78 -16.25 -13.23
C MET A 33 13.47 -16.69 -13.91
N VAL A 34 13.03 -15.80 -14.80
CA VAL A 34 11.86 -15.88 -15.67
C VAL A 34 11.49 -17.31 -16.11
N THR A 35 10.35 -17.81 -15.65
CA THR A 35 9.70 -18.99 -16.24
C THR A 35 9.04 -18.61 -17.57
N LYS A 36 9.43 -19.32 -18.63
CA LYS A 36 9.11 -19.07 -20.04
C LYS A 36 7.69 -19.48 -20.50
N ASN A 37 6.74 -19.72 -19.59
CA ASN A 37 5.36 -20.04 -19.96
C ASN A 37 4.41 -18.93 -19.51
N ARG A 38 4.33 -17.88 -20.33
CA ARG A 38 3.43 -16.74 -20.11
C ARG A 38 2.13 -16.99 -20.86
N SER A 39 1.01 -17.12 -20.14
CA SER A 39 -0.27 -16.66 -20.68
C SER A 39 -0.08 -15.25 -21.21
N ALA A 40 -0.64 -14.91 -22.37
CA ALA A 40 -0.50 -13.58 -22.96
C ALA A 40 -0.97 -12.52 -21.96
N ALA A 41 -0.02 -11.88 -21.26
CA ALA A 41 -0.34 -10.81 -20.33
C ALA A 41 -1.00 -9.67 -21.14
N PRO A 42 -2.09 -9.06 -20.64
CA PRO A 42 -2.74 -7.96 -21.35
C PRO A 42 -1.69 -6.93 -21.70
N GLN A 43 -1.61 -6.50 -22.96
CA GLN A 43 -0.55 -5.61 -23.44
C GLN A 43 -0.65 -4.18 -22.86
N LYS A 44 -1.84 -3.84 -22.36
CA LYS A 44 -2.19 -2.53 -21.80
C LYS A 44 -3.07 -2.74 -20.58
N LEU A 45 -2.70 -2.14 -19.46
CA LEU A 45 -3.54 -2.05 -18.27
C LEU A 45 -4.27 -0.72 -18.31
N VAL A 46 -5.59 -0.74 -18.12
CA VAL A 46 -6.45 0.45 -18.21
C VAL A 46 -7.10 0.68 -16.85
N PHE A 47 -7.15 1.93 -16.42
CA PHE A 47 -7.78 2.39 -15.19
C PHE A 47 -8.79 3.48 -15.54
N ASP A 48 -10.02 3.28 -15.08
CA ASP A 48 -11.15 4.15 -15.38
C ASP A 48 -11.49 5.11 -14.24
N ARG A 49 -10.86 4.95 -13.07
CA ARG A 49 -11.00 5.85 -11.91
C ARG A 49 -9.66 6.31 -11.36
N ILE A 50 -9.69 7.48 -10.74
CA ILE A 50 -8.56 8.04 -9.99
C ILE A 50 -9.02 8.50 -8.61
N LEU A 51 -8.20 8.21 -7.60
CA LEU A 51 -8.33 8.69 -6.23
C LEU A 51 -7.17 9.66 -5.99
N VAL A 52 -7.47 10.91 -5.64
CA VAL A 52 -6.44 11.89 -5.25
C VAL A 52 -6.57 12.16 -3.77
N TYR A 53 -5.52 11.86 -3.04
CA TYR A 53 -5.42 12.15 -1.63
C TYR A 53 -4.51 13.34 -1.38
N GLU A 54 -4.91 14.19 -0.45
CA GLU A 54 -4.10 15.24 0.12
C GLU A 54 -3.83 14.90 1.59
N GLN A 55 -2.56 14.89 1.96
CA GLN A 55 -2.10 14.75 3.32
C GLN A 55 -1.53 16.08 3.79
N THR A 56 -1.90 16.48 5.00
CA THR A 56 -1.23 17.54 5.74
C THR A 56 -0.59 16.95 6.98
N ASP A 57 0.72 17.09 7.12
CA ASP A 57 1.43 16.72 8.34
C ASP A 57 1.22 17.77 9.44
N TYR A 58 1.78 17.52 10.62
CA TYR A 58 1.67 18.40 11.77
C TYR A 58 2.46 19.70 11.68
N ASN A 59 3.40 19.79 10.75
CA ASN A 59 4.15 21.01 10.45
C ASN A 59 3.44 21.86 9.38
N GLY A 60 2.30 21.38 8.85
CA GLY A 60 1.57 22.02 7.76
C GLY A 60 2.09 21.68 6.37
N SER A 61 3.05 20.74 6.24
CA SER A 61 3.51 20.27 4.93
C SER A 61 2.38 19.53 4.23
N VAL A 62 2.16 19.87 2.97
CA VAL A 62 1.10 19.25 2.16
C VAL A 62 1.73 18.35 1.10
N VAL A 63 1.28 17.10 1.05
CA VAL A 63 1.66 16.14 0.02
C VAL A 63 0.41 15.61 -0.65
N ARG A 64 0.42 15.53 -1.97
CA ARG A 64 -0.64 14.90 -2.75
C ARG A 64 -0.13 13.65 -3.41
N TYR A 65 -0.97 12.62 -3.43
CA TYR A 65 -0.69 11.39 -4.15
C TYR A 65 -1.95 10.94 -4.88
N GLN A 66 -1.74 10.35 -6.06
CA GLN A 66 -2.82 9.87 -6.90
C GLN A 66 -2.69 8.37 -7.09
N VAL A 67 -3.82 7.68 -6.97
CA VAL A 67 -3.92 6.23 -7.14
C VAL A 67 -4.98 5.94 -8.18
N LEU A 68 -4.68 5.02 -9.08
CA LEU A 68 -5.57 4.62 -10.16
C LEU A 68 -6.38 3.39 -9.73
N LEU A 69 -7.61 3.28 -10.19
CA LEU A 69 -8.48 2.14 -9.95
C LEU A 69 -9.12 1.70 -11.27
N ASN A 70 -9.05 0.40 -11.54
CA ASN A 70 -9.91 -0.26 -12.51
C ASN A 70 -11.16 -0.74 -11.77
N SER A 71 -12.28 -0.03 -11.93
CA SER A 71 -13.50 -0.31 -11.17
C SER A 71 -14.15 -1.65 -11.55
N LYS A 72 -13.81 -2.20 -12.72
CA LYS A 72 -14.31 -3.51 -13.17
C LYS A 72 -13.56 -4.68 -12.55
N THR A 73 -12.26 -4.52 -12.34
CA THR A 73 -11.39 -5.61 -11.84
C THR A 73 -10.98 -5.46 -10.38
N GLY A 74 -11.18 -4.27 -9.78
CA GLY A 74 -10.68 -3.95 -8.45
C GLY A 74 -9.15 -3.79 -8.40
N GLN A 75 -8.48 -3.72 -9.55
CA GLN A 75 -7.03 -3.53 -9.61
C GLN A 75 -6.67 -2.07 -9.33
N PHE A 76 -5.69 -1.87 -8.45
CA PHE A 76 -5.11 -0.56 -8.15
C PHE A 76 -3.81 -0.34 -8.93
N GLY A 77 -3.60 0.89 -9.39
CA GLY A 77 -2.40 1.32 -10.12
C GLY A 77 -1.68 2.44 -9.39
N PHE A 78 -0.38 2.26 -9.18
CA PHE A 78 0.49 3.19 -8.47
C PHE A 78 1.61 3.62 -9.41
N ASP A 79 1.43 4.75 -10.08
CA ASP A 79 2.48 5.33 -10.92
C ASP A 79 3.48 6.09 -10.05
N ARG A 80 4.77 5.81 -10.22
CA ARG A 80 5.85 6.49 -9.50
C ARG A 80 5.73 8.02 -9.58
N LYS A 81 5.38 8.56 -10.74
CA LYS A 81 5.26 10.00 -10.98
C LYS A 81 4.05 10.61 -10.27
N LEU A 82 2.96 9.84 -10.14
CA LEU A 82 1.70 10.33 -9.60
C LEU A 82 1.60 10.18 -8.08
N ALA A 83 2.28 9.18 -7.52
CA ALA A 83 2.22 8.85 -6.10
C ALA A 83 3.47 9.30 -5.31
N ASN A 84 4.37 10.08 -5.94
CA ASN A 84 5.63 10.57 -5.35
C ASN A 84 6.44 9.47 -4.63
N LEU A 85 6.51 8.30 -5.25
CA LEU A 85 7.04 7.09 -4.62
C LEU A 85 8.57 7.02 -4.77
N SER A 86 9.26 6.70 -3.69
CA SER A 86 10.65 6.19 -3.69
C SER A 86 10.64 4.68 -3.45
N PHE A 87 11.59 3.93 -4.00
CA PHE A 87 11.87 2.54 -3.59
C PHE A 87 13.40 2.39 -3.63
N PRO A 88 14.09 2.35 -2.49
CA PRO A 88 15.46 1.87 -2.41
C PRO A 88 15.63 0.43 -2.97
N GLY A 89 16.86 -0.06 -3.10
CA GLY A 89 17.16 -1.44 -3.54
C GLY A 89 16.91 -1.80 -5.02
N VAL A 90 15.99 -1.13 -5.71
CA VAL A 90 15.76 -1.29 -7.16
C VAL A 90 16.68 -0.35 -7.93
N VAL A 91 17.91 -0.81 -8.20
CA VAL A 91 18.90 -0.09 -9.02
C VAL A 91 18.46 -0.14 -10.48
N GLY A 92 17.65 0.85 -10.88
CA GLY A 92 16.99 0.93 -12.18
C GLY A 92 15.51 1.23 -11.97
N GLY A 93 15.18 2.51 -11.81
CA GLY A 93 13.89 2.96 -11.29
C GLY A 93 12.66 2.21 -11.84
N TYR A 94 11.86 1.65 -10.94
CA TYR A 94 10.54 1.12 -11.32
C TYR A 94 9.66 2.22 -11.92
N THR A 95 8.75 1.81 -12.80
CA THR A 95 7.84 2.72 -13.53
C THR A 95 6.50 2.84 -12.80
N PHE A 96 5.90 1.71 -12.44
CA PHE A 96 4.63 1.66 -11.73
C PHE A 96 4.44 0.30 -11.04
N VAL A 97 3.48 0.23 -10.13
CA VAL A 97 3.07 -0.97 -9.41
C VAL A 97 1.57 -1.17 -9.60
N THR A 98 1.12 -2.43 -9.64
CA THR A 98 -0.31 -2.74 -9.60
C THR A 98 -0.64 -3.69 -8.48
N GLY A 99 -1.58 -3.30 -7.62
CA GLY A 99 -2.17 -4.16 -6.59
C GLY A 99 -3.37 -4.91 -7.16
N GLN A 100 -3.36 -6.23 -7.05
CA GLN A 100 -4.40 -7.12 -7.56
C GLN A 100 -5.49 -7.35 -6.49
N PRO A 101 -6.73 -7.67 -6.89
CA PRO A 101 -7.81 -8.00 -5.95
C PRO A 101 -7.55 -9.27 -5.12
N ASP A 102 -6.66 -10.16 -5.60
CA ASP A 102 -6.21 -11.36 -4.87
C ASP A 102 -5.11 -11.06 -3.83
N GLY A 103 -4.73 -9.79 -3.70
CA GLY A 103 -3.70 -9.31 -2.80
C GLY A 103 -2.29 -9.34 -3.35
N SER A 104 -2.02 -9.96 -4.49
CA SER A 104 -0.69 -9.89 -5.07
C SER A 104 -0.37 -8.49 -5.60
N TYR A 105 0.91 -8.11 -5.55
CA TYR A 105 1.42 -6.90 -6.21
C TYR A 105 2.34 -7.29 -7.36
N ARG A 106 2.28 -6.50 -8.43
CA ARG A 106 3.19 -6.59 -9.57
C ARG A 106 3.93 -5.28 -9.70
N VAL A 107 5.24 -5.31 -9.60
CA VAL A 107 6.13 -4.17 -9.77
C VAL A 107 6.72 -4.22 -11.16
N TYR A 108 6.60 -3.12 -11.91
CA TYR A 108 7.11 -3.01 -13.27
C TYR A 108 8.34 -2.12 -13.29
N VAL A 109 9.47 -2.70 -13.63
CA VAL A 109 10.77 -2.05 -13.64
C VAL A 109 11.24 -1.79 -15.05
N ALA A 110 11.68 -0.56 -15.36
CA ALA A 110 12.27 -0.26 -16.66
C ALA A 110 13.77 -0.59 -16.61
N ASP A 111 14.18 -1.63 -17.31
CA ASP A 111 15.59 -1.88 -17.59
C ASP A 111 15.99 -1.18 -18.91
N LYS A 112 17.22 -0.65 -18.94
CA LYS A 112 17.78 0.06 -20.09
C LYS A 112 18.12 -0.87 -21.26
N TYR A 113 18.25 -2.17 -21.03
CA TYR A 113 18.74 -3.12 -22.04
C TYR A 113 17.69 -4.14 -22.49
N GLU A 114 16.73 -4.54 -21.63
CA GLU A 114 15.80 -5.64 -21.94
C GLU A 114 14.30 -5.28 -21.88
N GLY A 115 13.94 -4.01 -21.60
CA GLY A 115 12.55 -3.58 -21.52
C GLY A 115 11.98 -3.64 -20.09
N LYS A 116 10.66 -3.88 -19.94
CA LYS A 116 10.03 -3.88 -18.61
C LYS A 116 10.12 -5.24 -17.92
N VAL A 117 10.84 -5.30 -16.79
CA VAL A 117 10.88 -6.47 -15.89
C VAL A 117 9.66 -6.45 -14.97
N ILE A 118 9.00 -7.60 -14.80
CA ILE A 118 7.89 -7.75 -13.84
C ILE A 118 8.39 -8.54 -12.65
N MET A 119 8.25 -7.97 -11.46
CA MET A 119 8.43 -8.66 -10.18
C MET A 119 7.07 -8.88 -9.53
N GLN A 120 6.80 -10.10 -9.09
CA GLN A 120 5.54 -10.43 -8.41
C GLN A 120 5.80 -10.66 -6.92
N TYR A 121 5.02 -9.97 -6.10
CA TYR A 121 5.01 -10.11 -4.65
C TYR A 121 3.66 -10.66 -4.23
N HIS A 122 3.66 -11.84 -3.60
CA HIS A 122 2.46 -12.36 -2.97
C HIS A 122 2.37 -11.81 -1.57
N VAL A 123 1.33 -11.04 -1.34
CA VAL A 123 0.97 -10.62 0.00
C VAL A 123 0.39 -11.82 0.72
N GLY A 124 0.73 -11.96 2.00
CA GLY A 124 0.30 -13.10 2.80
C GLY A 124 -1.20 -13.36 2.59
N LYS A 125 -1.54 -14.58 2.16
CA LYS A 125 -2.94 -15.05 2.02
C LYS A 125 -3.78 -14.74 3.26
N SER A 126 -3.14 -14.60 4.41
CA SER A 126 -3.72 -14.19 5.68
C SER A 126 -4.41 -12.83 5.66
N PHE A 127 -4.09 -11.90 4.75
CA PHE A 127 -4.80 -10.61 4.61
C PHE A 127 -6.15 -10.75 3.89
N TYR A 128 -6.33 -11.82 3.14
CA TYR A 128 -7.51 -12.11 2.32
C TYR A 128 -8.26 -13.35 2.81
N SER A 129 -8.01 -13.76 4.06
CA SER A 129 -8.73 -14.90 4.64
C SER A 129 -10.18 -14.52 4.96
N PRO A 130 -11.15 -15.43 4.76
CA PRO A 130 -12.59 -15.14 4.92
C PRO A 130 -12.97 -14.54 6.27
N ASN A 131 -12.29 -14.95 7.36
CA ASN A 131 -12.63 -14.51 8.72
C ASN A 131 -11.92 -13.21 9.13
N ARG A 132 -11.04 -12.66 8.28
CA ARG A 132 -10.27 -11.47 8.64
C ARG A 132 -11.09 -10.20 8.58
N ALA A 133 -12.01 -10.08 7.63
CA ALA A 133 -12.86 -8.90 7.52
C ALA A 133 -13.66 -8.67 8.81
N GLU A 134 -14.26 -9.75 9.35
CA GLU A 134 -14.97 -9.70 10.63
C GLU A 134 -14.03 -9.36 11.80
N ALA A 135 -12.84 -9.97 11.86
CA ALA A 135 -11.86 -9.65 12.89
C ALA A 135 -11.36 -8.19 12.81
N CYS A 136 -11.18 -7.65 11.60
CA CYS A 136 -10.85 -6.23 11.38
C CYS A 136 -11.98 -5.33 11.86
N HIS A 137 -13.22 -5.62 11.45
CA HIS A 137 -14.39 -4.85 11.84
C HIS A 137 -14.61 -4.85 13.36
N ASN A 138 -14.41 -6.00 14.02
CA ASN A 138 -14.46 -6.09 15.48
C ASN A 138 -13.39 -5.21 16.15
N ARG A 139 -12.15 -5.22 15.66
CA ARG A 139 -11.09 -4.33 16.16
C ARG A 139 -11.41 -2.86 15.91
N PHE A 140 -11.94 -2.53 14.73
CA PHE A 140 -12.36 -1.19 14.39
C PHE A 140 -13.45 -0.70 15.34
N ASN A 141 -14.49 -1.48 15.55
CA ASN A 141 -15.58 -1.15 16.47
C ASN A 141 -15.13 -1.13 17.92
N GLN A 142 -14.09 -1.85 18.34
CA GLN A 142 -13.54 -1.71 19.69
C GLN A 142 -12.90 -0.33 19.89
N ARG A 143 -12.23 0.20 18.87
CA ARG A 143 -11.49 1.47 18.92
C ARG A 143 -12.34 2.69 18.56
N TYR A 144 -13.20 2.55 17.56
CA TYR A 144 -13.98 3.62 16.96
C TYR A 144 -15.45 3.51 17.32
N ARG A 145 -16.05 4.67 17.56
CA ARG A 145 -17.48 4.83 17.74
C ARG A 145 -18.04 5.67 16.61
N ALA A 146 -19.07 5.17 15.94
CA ALA A 146 -19.82 5.98 14.98
C ALA A 146 -20.41 7.20 15.71
N THR A 147 -20.30 8.37 15.11
CA THR A 147 -20.86 9.61 15.70
C THR A 147 -22.33 9.82 15.32
N GLY A 148 -22.84 9.01 14.39
CA GLY A 148 -24.17 9.17 13.79
C GLY A 148 -24.22 10.20 12.66
N ARG A 149 -23.08 10.84 12.33
CA ARG A 149 -23.00 11.74 11.17
C ARG A 149 -22.69 10.96 9.91
N GLU A 150 -23.38 11.34 8.85
CA GLU A 150 -23.13 10.89 7.49
C GLU A 150 -22.91 12.09 6.58
N GLY A 151 -22.21 11.87 5.49
CA GLY A 151 -21.88 12.92 4.55
C GLY A 151 -21.44 12.33 3.22
N THR A 152 -21.82 12.98 2.14
CA THR A 152 -21.38 12.60 0.80
C THR A 152 -20.12 13.39 0.46
N GLN A 153 -19.04 12.68 0.13
CA GLN A 153 -17.81 13.26 -0.36
C GLN A 153 -17.47 12.58 -1.71
N TYR A 154 -17.39 13.37 -2.79
CA TYR A 154 -17.03 12.87 -4.13
C TYR A 154 -17.92 11.73 -4.64
N GLY A 155 -19.22 11.80 -4.35
CA GLY A 155 -20.19 10.77 -4.74
C GLY A 155 -20.14 9.50 -3.89
N LEU A 156 -19.36 9.49 -2.81
CA LEU A 156 -19.30 8.41 -1.83
C LEU A 156 -20.00 8.86 -0.54
N THR A 157 -20.99 8.09 -0.09
CA THR A 157 -21.58 8.29 1.25
C THR A 157 -20.63 7.70 2.29
N ALA A 158 -20.20 8.53 3.23
CA ALA A 158 -19.28 8.16 4.29
C ALA A 158 -19.88 8.42 5.67
N THR A 159 -19.61 7.52 6.60
CA THR A 159 -19.98 7.63 8.01
C THR A 159 -18.80 8.16 8.83
N GLU A 160 -19.07 9.08 9.75
CA GLU A 160 -18.06 9.61 10.66
C GLU A 160 -17.89 8.71 11.89
N TYR A 161 -16.63 8.43 12.22
CA TYR A 161 -16.20 7.68 13.38
C TYR A 161 -15.24 8.51 14.21
N ARG A 162 -15.26 8.30 15.54
CA ARG A 162 -14.37 8.96 16.49
C ARG A 162 -13.71 7.93 17.41
N ALA A 163 -12.43 8.13 17.70
CA ALA A 163 -11.70 7.42 18.75
C ALA A 163 -10.95 8.41 19.64
N SER A 164 -10.90 8.12 20.94
CA SER A 164 -9.94 8.76 21.86
C SER A 164 -8.66 7.94 21.87
N LEU A 165 -7.52 8.60 21.70
CA LEU A 165 -6.19 7.96 21.69
C LEU A 165 -5.43 8.17 23.00
N GLY A 166 -6.05 8.86 23.95
CA GLY A 166 -5.49 9.27 25.23
C GLY A 166 -6.27 10.46 25.79
N PRO A 167 -5.85 11.03 26.93
CA PRO A 167 -6.58 12.10 27.62
C PRO A 167 -6.81 13.35 26.77
N LYS A 168 -5.93 13.63 25.81
CA LYS A 168 -5.97 14.85 24.97
C LYS A 168 -5.98 14.55 23.47
N ASP A 169 -5.77 13.30 23.07
CA ASP A 169 -5.60 12.92 21.67
C ASP A 169 -6.89 12.33 21.13
N THR A 170 -7.30 12.77 19.95
CA THR A 170 -8.53 12.32 19.29
C THR A 170 -8.29 12.08 17.82
N GLU A 171 -8.98 11.08 17.28
CA GLU A 171 -8.93 10.73 15.86
C GLU A 171 -10.35 10.64 15.31
N TRP A 172 -10.57 11.26 14.15
CA TRP A 172 -11.82 11.21 13.41
C TRP A 172 -11.56 10.56 12.07
N LEU A 173 -12.40 9.61 11.69
CA LEU A 173 -12.37 8.95 10.39
C LEU A 173 -13.70 9.15 9.68
N TRP A 174 -13.65 9.27 8.37
CA TRP A 174 -14.79 9.17 7.47
C TRP A 174 -14.57 7.98 6.56
N VAL A 175 -15.44 6.98 6.66
CA VAL A 175 -15.32 5.71 5.94
C VAL A 175 -16.54 5.52 5.07
N ALA A 176 -16.33 5.24 3.79
CA ALA A 176 -17.36 4.95 2.81
C ALA A 176 -17.38 3.47 2.45
N GLU A 177 -18.56 2.91 2.23
CA GLU A 177 -18.70 1.60 1.60
C GLU A 177 -18.59 1.74 0.07
N VAL A 178 -17.77 0.90 -0.55
CA VAL A 178 -17.45 0.94 -1.98
C VAL A 178 -17.63 -0.44 -2.63
N PRO A 179 -17.99 -0.51 -3.93
CA PRO A 179 -18.24 -1.77 -4.62
C PRO A 179 -16.94 -2.48 -5.07
N PHE A 180 -15.79 -2.16 -4.49
CA PHE A 180 -14.49 -2.70 -4.86
C PHE A 180 -13.63 -2.96 -3.63
N ASN A 181 -12.67 -3.87 -3.77
CA ASN A 181 -11.74 -4.20 -2.69
C ASN A 181 -10.67 -3.10 -2.50
N SER A 182 -10.71 -2.34 -1.41
CA SER A 182 -9.79 -1.27 -1.04
C SER A 182 -8.48 -1.77 -0.41
N TYR A 183 -8.34 -3.05 -0.04
CA TYR A 183 -7.13 -3.57 0.60
C TYR A 183 -5.82 -3.32 -0.16
N PRO A 184 -5.78 -3.40 -1.51
CA PRO A 184 -4.57 -3.07 -2.24
C PRO A 184 -4.09 -1.62 -2.04
N LEU A 185 -4.96 -0.70 -1.62
CA LEU A 185 -4.56 0.65 -1.23
C LEU A 185 -3.82 0.63 0.12
N TYR A 186 -4.41 -0.01 1.13
CA TYR A 186 -3.87 0.00 2.51
C TYR A 186 -2.59 -0.80 2.67
N LEU A 187 -2.53 -1.94 1.98
CA LEU A 187 -1.39 -2.85 2.02
C LEU A 187 -0.19 -2.32 1.25
N PHE A 188 -0.35 -1.24 0.47
CA PHE A 188 0.72 -0.70 -0.35
C PHE A 188 1.93 -0.31 0.52
N ASN A 189 1.71 0.46 1.59
CA ASN A 189 2.78 0.93 2.48
C ASN A 189 3.40 -0.18 3.34
N GLU A 190 2.66 -1.25 3.61
CA GLU A 190 3.15 -2.37 4.43
C GLU A 190 4.09 -3.29 3.65
N LEU A 191 4.01 -3.29 2.32
CA LEU A 191 4.52 -4.39 1.49
C LEU A 191 5.37 -3.93 0.32
N ALA A 192 5.12 -2.72 -0.20
CA ALA A 192 6.12 -2.00 -0.94
C ALA A 192 7.11 -1.44 0.09
N LEU A 193 7.98 -2.31 0.63
CA LEU A 193 8.85 -2.14 1.80
C LEU A 193 9.56 -0.77 1.91
N GLU A 194 9.63 -0.01 0.82
CA GLU A 194 10.33 1.26 0.77
C GLU A 194 9.61 2.35 -0.04
N ALA A 195 8.38 2.08 -0.49
CA ALA A 195 7.46 3.03 -1.12
C ALA A 195 6.32 3.34 -0.20
N LYS A 196 6.28 4.59 0.21
CA LYS A 196 5.28 5.06 1.14
C LYS A 196 4.41 6.06 0.42
N LEU A 197 3.12 5.72 0.26
CA LEU A 197 2.11 6.76 0.38
C LEU A 197 2.38 7.46 1.72
N PRO A 198 2.30 8.79 1.80
CA PRO A 198 2.73 9.49 2.98
C PRO A 198 2.01 8.91 4.23
N ASP A 199 2.79 8.76 5.33
CA ASP A 199 2.41 8.04 6.55
C ASP A 199 1.32 8.84 7.28
N ALA A 200 0.11 8.79 6.75
CA ALA A 200 -1.06 9.32 7.38
C ALA A 200 -1.60 8.23 8.30
N HIS A 201 -1.27 8.40 9.59
CA HIS A 201 -1.93 7.81 10.74
C HIS A 201 -1.32 6.53 11.33
N SER A 202 -1.43 6.47 12.65
CA SER A 202 -0.99 5.40 13.55
C SER A 202 -1.76 4.09 13.40
N ILE A 203 -2.52 3.93 12.32
CA ILE A 203 -3.37 2.76 12.09
C ILE A 203 -2.96 2.13 10.79
N ASN A 204 -2.51 0.89 10.92
CA ASN A 204 -2.49 -0.06 9.85
C ASN A 204 -3.96 -0.31 9.44
N PHE A 205 -4.48 0.48 8.49
CA PHE A 205 -5.89 0.38 8.05
C PHE A 205 -6.23 -1.00 7.49
N SER A 206 -5.24 -1.75 6.97
CA SER A 206 -5.43 -3.13 6.53
C SER A 206 -5.74 -4.10 7.68
N SER A 207 -5.52 -3.68 8.94
CA SER A 207 -5.89 -4.43 10.15
C SER A 207 -7.21 -3.98 10.79
N SER A 208 -7.82 -2.90 10.31
CA SER A 208 -8.99 -2.28 10.94
C SER A 208 -10.18 -2.18 9.99
N LEU A 209 -9.98 -1.82 8.72
CA LEU A 209 -11.07 -1.70 7.76
C LEU A 209 -11.34 -3.05 7.05
N GLY A 210 -12.57 -3.23 6.62
CA GLY A 210 -13.01 -4.30 5.73
C GLY A 210 -12.60 -4.05 4.27
N PRO A 211 -12.67 -5.07 3.41
CA PRO A 211 -12.24 -4.95 2.02
C PRO A 211 -13.08 -3.95 1.21
N ASN A 212 -14.34 -3.71 1.57
CA ASN A 212 -15.20 -2.75 0.86
C ASN A 212 -15.31 -1.40 1.58
N GLU A 213 -14.46 -1.16 2.58
CA GLU A 213 -14.45 0.08 3.34
C GLU A 213 -13.30 0.95 2.83
N LEU A 214 -13.62 2.13 2.30
CA LEU A 214 -12.66 3.11 1.83
C LEU A 214 -12.56 4.28 2.82
N LEU A 215 -11.33 4.64 3.18
CA LEU A 215 -11.04 5.80 4.00
C LEU A 215 -11.11 7.03 3.11
N VAL A 216 -12.08 7.88 3.38
CA VAL A 216 -12.28 9.14 2.65
C VAL A 216 -11.56 10.27 3.36
N GLN A 217 -11.61 10.30 4.68
CA GLN A 217 -10.93 11.31 5.47
C GLN A 217 -10.45 10.75 6.79
N SER A 218 -9.29 11.19 7.23
CA SER A 218 -8.80 11.02 8.58
C SER A 218 -8.27 12.35 9.10
N LYS A 219 -8.58 12.66 10.36
CA LYS A 219 -8.05 13.80 11.10
C LYS A 219 -7.58 13.29 12.45
N LYS A 220 -6.32 13.52 12.77
CA LYS A 220 -5.76 13.20 14.06
C LYS A 220 -5.31 14.49 14.74
N GLU A 221 -5.85 14.73 15.92
CA GLU A 221 -5.40 15.77 16.83
C GLU A 221 -4.57 15.11 17.93
N TYR A 222 -3.37 15.61 18.16
CA TYR A 222 -2.49 15.06 19.19
C TYR A 222 -1.69 16.12 19.93
N TYR A 223 -1.40 15.80 21.18
CA TYR A 223 -0.56 16.55 22.09
C TYR A 223 0.66 15.70 22.41
N SER A 224 1.79 16.01 21.78
CA SER A 224 3.03 15.25 21.97
C SER A 224 4.20 16.18 22.30
N GLU A 225 5.16 15.68 23.08
CA GLU A 225 6.46 16.33 23.26
C GLU A 225 7.18 16.56 21.92
N LYS A 226 6.89 15.75 20.89
CA LYS A 226 7.40 15.91 19.52
C LYS A 226 6.95 17.21 18.83
N VAL A 227 5.91 17.87 19.35
CA VAL A 227 5.41 19.19 18.91
C VAL A 227 5.44 20.19 20.06
N ASN A 228 6.41 20.06 20.97
CA ASN A 228 6.62 20.95 22.12
C ASN A 228 5.38 21.13 23.00
N GLY A 229 4.55 20.09 23.12
CA GLY A 229 3.32 20.11 23.93
C GLY A 229 2.19 20.97 23.34
N ARG A 230 2.32 21.48 22.11
CA ARG A 230 1.27 22.25 21.43
C ARG A 230 0.28 21.30 20.73
N PRO A 231 -1.00 21.72 20.59
CA PRO A 231 -1.94 20.99 19.76
C PRO A 231 -1.44 20.96 18.32
N ALA A 232 -1.36 19.77 17.76
CA ALA A 232 -1.05 19.55 16.36
C ALA A 232 -2.15 18.75 15.68
N THR A 233 -2.36 19.02 14.40
CA THR A 233 -3.33 18.29 13.57
C THR A 233 -2.61 17.72 12.37
N SER A 234 -2.87 16.45 12.06
CA SER A 234 -2.53 15.85 10.78
C SER A 234 -3.81 15.34 10.12
N THR A 235 -3.89 15.51 8.80
CA THR A 235 -5.05 15.09 8.01
C THR A 235 -4.64 14.27 6.81
N LEU A 236 -5.52 13.37 6.42
CA LEU A 236 -5.55 12.73 5.12
C LEU A 236 -6.96 12.90 4.56
N LYS A 237 -7.09 13.39 3.34
CA LYS A 237 -8.38 13.62 2.72
C LYS A 237 -8.34 13.17 1.27
N LEU A 238 -9.28 12.32 0.88
CA LEU A 238 -9.63 12.11 -0.51
C LEU A 238 -10.18 13.45 -1.01
N ILE A 239 -9.45 14.13 -1.88
CA ILE A 239 -9.85 15.44 -2.43
C ILE A 239 -10.46 15.32 -3.82
N HIS A 240 -10.40 14.13 -4.42
CA HIS A 240 -11.06 13.81 -5.67
C HIS A 240 -11.22 12.29 -5.84
N PHE A 241 -12.41 11.87 -6.26
CA PHE A 241 -12.68 10.55 -6.80
C PHE A 241 -13.51 10.70 -8.06
N GLY A 242 -12.99 10.21 -9.18
CA GLY A 242 -13.59 10.55 -10.48
C GLY A 242 -13.12 9.67 -11.62
N PRO A 243 -13.73 9.85 -12.81
CA PRO A 243 -13.31 9.14 -14.02
C PRO A 243 -11.91 9.55 -14.46
N THR A 244 -11.17 8.61 -15.03
CA THR A 244 -9.90 8.86 -15.73
C THR A 244 -9.79 7.93 -16.95
N ASN A 245 -8.84 8.21 -17.83
CA ASN A 245 -8.47 7.31 -18.93
C ASN A 245 -6.96 7.10 -18.87
N TYR A 246 -6.50 6.49 -17.78
CA TYR A 246 -5.09 6.21 -17.58
C TYR A 246 -4.77 4.80 -18.03
N SER A 247 -3.60 4.62 -18.62
CA SER A 247 -3.15 3.30 -18.99
C SER A 247 -1.66 3.10 -18.83
N PHE A 248 -1.28 1.92 -18.36
CA PHE A 248 0.10 1.47 -18.40
C PHE A 248 0.33 0.55 -19.60
N ASP A 249 1.36 0.85 -20.37
CA ASP A 249 1.91 -0.10 -21.33
C ASP A 249 2.79 -1.11 -20.59
N VAL A 250 2.43 -2.39 -20.67
CA VAL A 250 3.14 -3.50 -20.02
C VAL A 250 3.98 -4.31 -21.00
N THR A 251 3.95 -3.99 -22.31
CA THR A 251 4.70 -4.74 -23.33
C THR A 251 6.19 -4.41 -23.40
N GLY A 252 6.63 -3.32 -22.79
CA GLY A 252 7.99 -2.85 -22.98
C GLY A 252 8.17 -2.32 -24.42
N TYR A 253 8.93 -1.24 -24.55
CA TYR A 253 9.29 -0.71 -25.84
C TYR A 253 9.85 -1.81 -26.75
N ARG A 254 9.24 -2.04 -27.92
CA ARG A 254 9.97 -2.64 -29.04
C ARG A 254 10.97 -1.57 -29.50
N PHE A 255 12.26 -1.79 -29.30
CA PHE A 255 13.24 -1.10 -30.12
C PHE A 255 12.92 -1.43 -31.57
N LYS A 256 12.64 -0.40 -32.37
CA LYS A 256 12.79 -0.51 -33.82
C LYS A 256 14.27 -0.39 -34.14
#